data_AF-A0A9X0HMM4-F1
#
_entry.id   AF-A0A9X0HMM4-F1
#
_cell.length_a   1.000
_cell.length_b   1.000
_cell.length_c   1.000
_cell.angle_alpha   90.00
_cell.angle_beta   90.00
_cell.angle_gamma   90.00
#
_symmetry.space_group_name_H-M   'P 1'
#
loop_
_entity.id
_entity.type
_entity.pdbx_description
1 polymer ?
#
loop_
_entity_poly.entity_id
_entity_poly.type
_entity_poly.pdbx_seq_one_letter_code
_entity_poly.pdbx_strand_id
1 'polypeptide(L)'
;MDVYHEILPDRYVLLLTESPVSANGTAADTLARCLLQAWRSGKTSVWVDCSRLHHLPANARDLLLRYQKRLGRRSVKLVLSKPNAEVQHAFADVAPDARPEIRTTEAQPE
;
A
#
# COMPACT_ATOMS: atom_id res chain seq x y z
N MET A 1 2.20 -12.78 4.54
CA MET A 1 1.76 -11.39 4.74
C MET A 1 0.29 -11.38 5.11
N ASP A 2 -0.09 -10.65 6.15
CA ASP A 2 -1.49 -10.37 6.52
C ASP A 2 -1.83 -8.91 6.20
N VAL A 3 -3.11 -8.64 5.97
CA VAL A 3 -3.61 -7.32 5.55
C VAL A 3 -4.75 -6.92 6.47
N TYR A 4 -4.57 -5.81 7.17
CA TYR A 4 -5.61 -5.17 7.98
C TYR A 4 -5.97 -3.83 7.35
N HIS A 5 -7.16 -3.32 7.66
CA HIS A 5 -7.59 -2.02 7.15
C HIS A 5 -8.35 -1.20 8.18
N GLU A 6 -8.22 0.11 8.07
CA GLU A 6 -8.90 1.09 8.91
C GLU A 6 -9.35 2.27 8.04
N ILE A 7 -10.51 2.84 8.37
CA ILE A 7 -11.06 4.00 7.65
C ILE A 7 -11.00 5.21 8.57
N LEU A 8 -10.10 6.13 8.27
CA LEU A 8 -9.96 7.41 8.97
C LEU A 8 -10.76 8.50 8.23
N PRO A 9 -11.06 9.66 8.86
CA PRO A 9 -11.85 10.74 8.23
C PRO A 9 -11.31 11.19 6.86
N ASP A 10 -9.99 11.29 6.70
CA ASP A 10 -9.33 11.83 5.51
C ASP A 10 -8.66 10.76 4.62
N ARG A 11 -8.47 9.53 5.11
CA ARG A 11 -7.72 8.48 4.41
C ARG A 11 -8.23 7.08 4.69
N TYR A 12 -7.97 6.17 3.76
CA TYR A 12 -8.11 4.73 3.96
C TYR A 12 -6.74 4.15 4.27
N VAL A 13 -6.60 3.38 5.35
CA VAL A 13 -5.32 2.81 5.79
C VAL A 13 -5.34 1.30 5.59
N LEU A 14 -4.27 0.77 5.01
CA LEU A 14 -3.95 -0.65 4.91
C LEU A 14 -2.70 -0.90 5.74
N LEU A 15 -2.75 -1.81 6.70
CA LEU A 15 -1.58 -2.24 7.46
C LEU A 15 -1.13 -3.60 6.93
N LEU A 16 0.10 -3.65 6.41
CA LEU A 16 0.74 -4.88 5.95
C LEU A 16 1.64 -5.43 7.04
N THR A 17 1.43 -6.68 7.41
CA THR A 17 2.28 -7.36 8.41
C THR A 17 2.84 -8.65 7.83
N GLU A 18 3.99 -9.08 8.35
CA GLU A 18 4.47 -10.43 8.11
C GLU A 18 3.45 -11.45 8.64
N SER A 19 3.33 -12.59 7.94
CA SER A 19 2.51 -13.71 8.41
C SER A 19 3.42 -14.90 8.67
N PRO A 20 3.36 -15.54 9.85
CA PRO A 20 4.23 -16.67 10.21
C PRO A 20 3.85 -17.97 9.47
N VAL A 21 2.68 -18.00 8.83
CA VAL A 21 2.23 -19.13 8.02
C VAL A 21 2.43 -18.76 6.55
N SER A 22 2.99 -19.67 5.75
CA SER A 22 3.06 -19.54 4.29
C SER A 22 1.65 -19.54 3.71
N ALA A 23 0.97 -18.39 3.81
CA ALA A 23 -0.34 -18.12 3.26
C ALA A 23 -0.22 -17.92 1.75
N ASN A 24 0.12 -19.01 1.05
CA ASN A 24 0.13 -19.02 -0.41
C ASN A 24 -1.32 -18.84 -0.90
N GLY A 25 -1.63 -17.65 -1.40
CA GLY A 25 -2.91 -17.31 -2.03
C GLY A 25 -3.68 -16.18 -1.31
N THR A 26 -4.00 -16.34 -0.03
CA THR A 26 -5.00 -15.49 0.66
C THR A 26 -4.59 -14.04 0.86
N ALA A 27 -3.29 -13.76 0.99
CA ALA A 27 -2.78 -12.42 1.28
C ALA A 27 -3.01 -11.43 0.13
N ALA A 28 -2.70 -11.84 -1.10
CA ALA A 28 -2.85 -11.01 -2.29
C ALA A 28 -4.33 -10.76 -2.62
N ASP A 29 -5.19 -11.77 -2.44
CA ASP A 29 -6.63 -11.63 -2.58
C ASP A 29 -7.22 -10.67 -1.54
N THR A 30 -6.73 -10.73 -0.30
CA THR A 30 -7.16 -9.80 0.76
C THR A 30 -6.70 -8.39 0.47
N LEU A 31 -5.45 -8.19 0.03
CA LEU A 31 -4.96 -6.90 -0.41
C LEU A 31 -5.79 -6.33 -1.56
N ALA A 32 -6.08 -7.14 -2.59
CA ALA A 32 -6.89 -6.71 -3.73
C ALA A 32 -8.31 -6.30 -3.32
N ARG A 33 -8.92 -7.03 -2.38
CA ARG A 33 -10.24 -6.69 -1.82
C ARG A 33 -10.20 -5.37 -1.05
N CYS A 34 -9.22 -5.16 -0.17
CA CYS A 34 -9.10 -3.93 0.59
C CYS A 34 -8.79 -2.72 -0.30
N LEU A 35 -7.94 -2.89 -1.33
CA LEU A 35 -7.69 -1.83 -2.33
C LEU A 35 -8.95 -1.47 -3.13
N LEU A 36 -9.79 -2.46 -3.47
CA LEU A 36 -11.08 -2.21 -4.10
C LEU A 36 -12.01 -1.42 -3.18
N GLN A 37 -12.06 -1.77 -1.89
CA GLN A 37 -12.84 -1.04 -0.90
C GLN A 37 -12.33 0.39 -0.74
N ALA A 38 -11.01 0.58 -0.66
CA ALA A 38 -10.37 1.89 -0.61
C ALA A 38 -10.76 2.75 -1.84
N TRP A 39 -10.72 2.16 -3.04
CA TRP A 39 -11.15 2.82 -4.28
C TRP A 39 -12.63 3.24 -4.27
N ARG A 40 -13.50 2.53 -3.55
CA ARG A 40 -14.94 2.82 -3.41
C ARG A 40 -15.26 3.73 -2.21
N SER A 41 -14.32 3.95 -1.31
CA SER A 41 -14.53 4.67 -0.04
C SER A 41 -14.75 6.18 -0.19
N GLY A 42 -14.40 6.76 -1.34
CA GLY A 42 -14.46 8.21 -1.57
C GLY A 42 -13.34 9.01 -0.90
N LYS A 43 -12.35 8.34 -0.28
CA LYS A 43 -11.18 9.00 0.32
C LYS A 43 -10.24 9.54 -0.74
N THR A 44 -9.56 10.64 -0.41
CA THR A 44 -8.58 11.31 -1.27
C THR A 44 -7.21 10.64 -1.25
N SER A 45 -6.96 9.77 -0.27
CA SER A 45 -5.72 9.00 -0.19
C SER A 45 -5.92 7.61 0.40
N VAL A 46 -5.07 6.69 -0.04
CA VAL A 46 -4.93 5.32 0.45
C VAL A 46 -3.51 5.17 0.96
N TRP A 47 -3.36 4.87 2.24
CA TRP A 47 -2.09 4.73 2.92
C TRP A 47 -1.83 3.26 3.16
N VAL A 48 -0.64 2.80 2.80
CA VAL A 48 -0.18 1.43 2.99
C VAL A 48 0.97 1.48 3.97
N ASP A 49 0.69 1.11 5.21
CA ASP A 49 1.67 1.04 6.27
C ASP A 49 2.49 -0.24 6.15
N CYS A 50 3.78 -0.05 5.91
CA CYS A 50 4.77 -1.10 5.73
C CYS A 50 5.69 -1.24 6.95
N SER A 51 5.36 -0.62 8.10
CA SER A 51 6.25 -0.58 9.27
C SER A 51 6.53 -1.97 9.88
N ARG A 52 5.64 -2.92 9.65
CA ARG A 52 5.73 -4.31 10.14
C ARG A 52 6.06 -5.32 9.04
N LEU A 53 6.55 -4.84 7.90
CA LEU A 53 6.87 -5.66 6.75
C LEU A 53 8.39 -5.66 6.55
N HIS A 54 9.00 -6.85 6.45
CA HIS A 54 10.42 -6.98 6.13
C HIS A 54 10.66 -6.99 4.62
N HIS A 55 9.78 -7.63 3.87
CA HIS A 55 9.86 -7.74 2.41
C HIS A 55 8.47 -7.59 1.79
N LEU A 56 8.39 -6.94 0.62
CA LEU A 56 7.14 -6.85 -0.14
C LEU A 56 7.11 -7.96 -1.20
N PRO A 57 6.13 -8.89 -1.13
CA PRO A 57 5.97 -9.90 -2.17
C PRO A 57 5.71 -9.28 -3.55
N ALA A 58 6.26 -9.87 -4.62
CA ALA A 58 6.15 -9.35 -5.98
C ALA A 58 4.68 -9.20 -6.46
N ASN A 59 3.81 -10.14 -6.10
CA ASN A 59 2.38 -10.06 -6.40
C ASN A 59 1.70 -8.87 -5.70
N ALA A 60 2.08 -8.56 -4.47
CA ALA A 60 1.58 -7.40 -3.73
C ALA A 60 2.09 -6.09 -4.36
N ARG A 61 3.37 -6.04 -4.73
CA ARG A 61 3.95 -4.92 -5.50
C ARG A 61 3.17 -4.67 -6.80
N ASP A 62 2.92 -5.71 -7.59
CA ASP A 62 2.17 -5.59 -8.84
C ASP A 62 0.74 -5.08 -8.64
N LEU A 63 0.07 -5.55 -7.57
CA LEU A 63 -1.27 -5.07 -7.21
C LEU A 63 -1.23 -3.58 -6.86
N LEU A 64 -0.27 -3.16 -6.04
CA LEU A 64 -0.11 -1.75 -5.67
C LEU A 64 0.15 -0.87 -6.89
N LEU A 65 0.99 -1.30 -7.84
CA LEU A 65 1.22 -0.55 -9.09
C LEU A 65 -0.02 -0.45 -9.98
N ARG A 66 -0.80 -1.53 -10.10
CA ARG A 66 -2.08 -1.49 -10.83
C ARG A 66 -3.06 -0.52 -10.16
N TYR A 67 -3.12 -0.51 -8.83
CA TYR A 67 -4.00 0.39 -8.10
C TYR A 67 -3.49 1.83 -8.07
N GLN A 68 -2.18 2.10 -8.08
CA GLN A 68 -1.62 3.44 -8.24
C GLN A 68 -2.17 4.10 -9.52
N LYS A 69 -2.12 3.37 -10.65
CA LYS A 69 -2.71 3.86 -11.91
C LYS A 69 -4.22 4.07 -11.82
N ARG A 70 -4.95 3.17 -11.15
CA ARG A 70 -6.41 3.23 -11.04
C ARG A 70 -6.90 4.35 -10.12
N LEU A 71 -6.19 4.59 -9.02
CA LEU A 71 -6.46 5.64 -8.05
C LEU A 71 -6.07 7.01 -8.61
N GLY A 72 -4.93 7.10 -9.32
CA GLY A 72 -4.49 8.32 -9.99
C GLY A 72 -5.49 8.88 -11.01
N ARG A 73 -6.24 8.02 -11.70
CA ARG A 73 -7.34 8.44 -12.60
C ARG A 73 -8.49 9.17 -11.90
N ARG A 74 -8.57 9.08 -10.57
CA ARG A 74 -9.56 9.76 -9.72
C ARG A 74 -8.90 10.80 -8.80
N SER A 75 -7.65 11.17 -9.06
CA SER A 75 -6.86 12.05 -8.20
C SER A 75 -6.74 11.53 -6.75
N VAL A 76 -6.84 10.21 -6.56
CA VAL A 76 -6.62 9.56 -5.26
C VAL A 76 -5.16 9.14 -5.17
N LYS A 77 -4.48 9.51 -4.10
CA LYS A 77 -3.06 9.19 -3.88
C LYS A 77 -2.91 7.81 -3.25
N LEU A 78 -1.97 6.99 -3.73
CA LEU A 78 -1.47 5.82 -3.00
C LEU A 78 -0.15 6.19 -2.35
N VAL A 79 -0.09 6.03 -1.03
CA VAL A 79 1.07 6.38 -0.21
C VAL A 79 1.59 5.13 0.48
N LEU A 80 2.88 4.83 0.35
CA LEU A 80 3.59 3.84 1.16
C LEU A 80 4.17 4.54 2.39
N SER A 81 3.66 4.22 3.58
CA SER A 81 4.15 4.78 4.83
C SER A 81 5.11 3.84 5.55
N LYS A 82 6.18 4.42 6.11
CA LYS A 82 7.21 3.73 6.90
C LYS A 82 7.81 2.49 6.19
N PRO A 83 8.09 2.51 4.87
CA PRO A 83 8.73 1.36 4.24
C PRO A 83 10.19 1.25 4.66
N ASN A 84 10.63 0.03 4.96
CA ASN A 84 12.05 -0.25 5.14
C ASN A 84 12.81 -0.21 3.79
N ALA A 85 14.13 -0.37 3.82
CA ALA A 85 14.97 -0.31 2.62
C ALA A 85 14.58 -1.36 1.57
N GLU A 86 14.27 -2.59 1.99
CA GLU A 86 13.87 -3.68 1.08
C GLU A 86 12.56 -3.39 0.36
N VAL A 87 11.55 -2.88 1.07
CA VAL A 87 10.26 -2.49 0.49
C VAL A 87 10.44 -1.29 -0.46
N GLN A 88 11.31 -0.34 -0.14
CA GLN A 88 11.64 0.76 -1.06
C GLN A 88 12.34 0.24 -2.32
N HIS A 89 13.30 -0.67 -2.14
CA HIS A 89 14.06 -1.27 -3.24
C HIS A 89 13.16 -2.07 -4.19
N ALA A 90 12.08 -2.68 -3.68
CA ALA A 90 11.09 -3.36 -4.50
C ALA A 90 10.45 -2.47 -5.59
N PHE A 91 10.52 -1.14 -5.47
CA PHE A 91 10.01 -0.20 -6.47
C PHE A 91 11.11 0.56 -7.23
N ALA A 92 12.39 0.22 -7.03
CA ALA A 92 13.52 0.98 -7.58
C ALA A 92 13.53 1.02 -9.13
N ASP A 93 13.06 -0.05 -9.76
CA ASP A 93 12.91 -0.22 -11.21
C ASP A 93 11.63 0.41 -11.79
N VAL A 94 10.74 0.92 -10.93
CA VAL A 94 9.51 1.61 -11.38
C VAL A 94 9.81 3.07 -11.66
N ALA A 95 9.36 3.55 -12.83
CA ALA A 95 9.46 4.95 -13.22
C ALA A 95 8.87 5.89 -12.14
N PRO A 96 9.47 7.07 -11.89
CA PRO A 96 9.03 7.96 -10.80
C PRO A 96 7.54 8.29 -10.80
N ASP A 97 6.96 8.60 -11.97
CA ASP A 97 5.54 8.95 -12.11
C ASP A 97 4.58 7.77 -11.91
N ALA A 98 5.09 6.54 -12.06
CA ALA A 98 4.32 5.32 -11.88
C ALA A 98 4.49 4.71 -10.48
N ARG A 99 5.43 5.24 -9.67
CA ARG A 99 5.70 4.78 -8.31
C ARG A 99 4.68 5.36 -7.32
N PRO A 100 4.29 4.61 -6.28
CA PRO A 100 3.55 5.19 -5.15
C PRO A 100 4.35 6.30 -4.45
N GLU A 101 3.66 7.25 -3.81
CA GLU A 101 4.32 8.25 -2.96
C GLU A 101 4.92 7.52 -1.74
N ILE A 102 6.22 7.70 -1.46
CA ILE A 102 6.89 7.08 -0.32
C ILE A 102 7.03 8.11 0.81
N ARG A 103 6.50 7.80 2.00
CA ARG A 103 6.66 8.61 3.22
C ARG A 103 7.37 7.80 4.30
N THR A 104 8.63 8.12 4.53
CA THR A 104 9.49 7.44 5.52
C THR A 104 9.32 7.96 6.95
N THR A 105 8.73 9.15 7.12
CA THR A 105 8.53 9.82 8.41
C THR A 105 7.06 10.15 8.61
N GLU A 106 6.57 10.05 9.85
CA GLU A 106 5.36 10.76 10.29
C GLU A 106 5.57 12.24 10.01
N ALA A 107 5.17 12.70 8.84
CA ALA A 107 5.01 14.11 8.58
C ALA A 107 3.85 14.57 9.46
N GLN A 108 4.19 14.89 10.71
CA GLN A 108 3.42 15.69 11.63
C GLN A 108 3.33 17.07 10.97
N PRO A 109 2.14 17.53 10.52
CA PRO A 109 2.01 18.94 10.21
C PRO A 109 2.18 19.72 11.51
N GLU A 110 3.09 20.69 11.49
CA GLU A 110 3.26 21.72 12.52
C GLU A 110 1.95 22.43 12.86
#